data_AF-A0A1G5WZS5-F1
#
_entry.id   AF-A0A1G5WZS5-F1
#
_cell.length_a   1.000
_cell.length_b   1.000
_cell.length_c   1.000
_cell.angle_alpha   90.00
_cell.angle_beta   90.00
_cell.angle_gamma   90.00
#
_symmetry.space_group_name_H-M   'P 1'
#
loop_
_entity.id
_entity.type
_entity.pdbx_description
1 polymer ?
#
loop_
_entity_poly.entity_id
_entity_poly.type
_entity_poly.pdbx_seq_one_letter_code
_entity_poly.pdbx_strand_id
1 'polypeptide(L)'
;MVRKIIKIDEGKCNGCGICANACHEGAIDIVNGKAKLVRENFCDGFGDCLPGCPMGAISFEEREAPAYDEAAVKAAQEKKGLVKDMHQCENKMMKEMEQHAAGHGCPGSRFMTLKSGNQEDTDSGQDMISRMSTHPSRLMQWPCQIKLLPTQADFYNGAKLLIAADCTAYAYANMHEEFMKGKVTMIGCPKLDEGDYTEKLTQIISNNDIVSVTIVRMEVPCCGGLQRAAENAIKNSGKFLPWQVVTISRNGEILD
;
A
#
# COMPACT_ATOMS: atom_id res chain seq x y z
N MET A 1 7.09 27.72 1.91
CA MET A 1 8.23 26.99 2.54
C MET A 1 9.06 26.34 1.44
N VAL A 2 10.37 26.17 1.61
CA VAL A 2 11.16 25.38 0.65
C VAL A 2 10.81 23.92 0.84
N ARG A 3 10.39 23.24 -0.23
CA ARG A 3 10.04 21.82 -0.24
C ARG A 3 10.36 21.19 -1.60
N LYS A 4 10.50 19.87 -1.60
CA LYS A 4 10.61 19.08 -2.82
C LYS A 4 9.27 19.08 -3.54
N ILE A 5 9.24 19.51 -4.80
CA ILE A 5 8.04 19.63 -5.62
C ILE A 5 8.31 19.17 -7.05
N ILE A 6 7.25 18.89 -7.79
CA ILE A 6 7.33 18.46 -9.19
C ILE A 6 7.65 19.64 -10.10
N LYS A 7 8.66 19.43 -10.95
CA LYS A 7 9.02 20.28 -12.07
C LYS A 7 8.65 19.59 -13.38
N ILE A 8 8.04 20.34 -14.29
CA ILE A 8 7.69 19.86 -15.64
C ILE A 8 8.46 20.68 -16.68
N ASP A 9 9.23 20.00 -17.51
CA ASP A 9 9.93 20.56 -18.66
C ASP A 9 8.97 20.63 -19.85
N GLU A 10 8.44 21.82 -20.13
CA GLU A 10 7.51 22.05 -21.25
C GLU A 10 8.17 21.82 -22.63
N GLY A 11 9.50 21.91 -22.73
CA GLY A 11 10.25 21.64 -23.96
C GLY A 11 10.21 20.16 -24.33
N LYS A 12 10.30 19.28 -23.32
CA LYS A 12 10.20 17.82 -23.51
C LYS A 12 8.76 17.29 -23.52
N CYS A 13 7.84 17.99 -22.86
CA CYS A 13 6.46 17.56 -22.75
C CYS A 13 5.78 17.54 -24.13
N ASN A 14 5.09 16.45 -24.49
CA ASN A 14 4.32 16.34 -25.73
C ASN A 14 2.80 16.50 -25.53
N GLY A 15 2.35 16.81 -24.31
CA GLY A 15 0.94 17.05 -24.01
C GLY A 15 0.07 15.80 -23.85
N CYS A 16 0.65 14.60 -23.74
CA CYS A 16 -0.11 13.34 -23.70
C CYS A 16 -1.12 13.16 -22.55
N GLY A 17 -1.10 13.99 -21.50
CA GLY A 17 -2.09 13.93 -20.42
C GLY A 17 -1.87 12.85 -19.35
N ILE A 18 -0.96 11.89 -19.56
CA ILE A 18 -0.79 10.73 -18.65
C ILE A 18 -0.49 11.18 -17.21
N CYS A 19 0.36 12.18 -17.04
CA CYS A 19 0.70 12.73 -15.72
C CYS A 19 -0.46 13.45 -15.01
N ALA A 20 -1.38 14.08 -15.77
CA ALA A 20 -2.57 14.72 -15.19
C ALA A 20 -3.55 13.66 -14.68
N ASN A 21 -3.67 12.54 -15.39
CA ASN A 21 -4.50 11.39 -14.97
C ASN A 21 -3.88 10.62 -13.80
N ALA A 22 -2.55 10.51 -13.74
CA ALA A 22 -1.85 9.82 -12.67
C ALA A 22 -1.80 10.60 -11.35
N CYS A 23 -2.11 11.90 -11.35
CA CYS A 23 -2.08 12.73 -10.15
C CYS A 23 -3.40 12.60 -9.39
N HIS A 24 -3.41 11.78 -8.35
CA HIS A 24 -4.58 11.55 -7.49
C HIS A 24 -5.07 12.84 -6.81
N GLU A 25 -4.14 13.72 -6.47
CA GLU A 25 -4.39 14.99 -5.81
C GLU A 25 -4.96 16.03 -6.80
N GLY A 26 -4.85 15.81 -8.12
CA GLY A 26 -5.30 16.74 -9.15
C GLY A 26 -4.49 18.04 -9.20
N ALA A 27 -3.17 17.94 -8.97
CA ALA A 27 -2.23 19.06 -8.98
C ALA A 27 -1.75 19.45 -10.38
N ILE A 28 -1.79 18.52 -11.34
CA ILE A 28 -1.32 18.69 -12.73
C ILE A 28 -2.52 18.78 -13.68
N ASP A 29 -2.46 19.68 -14.65
CA ASP A 29 -3.43 19.80 -15.73
C ASP A 29 -2.74 20.07 -17.08
N ILE A 30 -3.45 19.88 -18.19
CA ILE A 30 -2.96 20.19 -19.53
C ILE A 30 -3.41 21.59 -19.92
N VAL A 31 -2.44 22.51 -19.98
CA VAL A 31 -2.65 23.91 -20.37
C VAL A 31 -1.87 24.19 -21.64
N ASN A 32 -2.56 24.64 -22.69
CA ASN A 32 -1.97 24.92 -24.01
C ASN A 32 -1.19 23.73 -24.60
N GLY A 33 -1.73 22.51 -24.45
CA GLY A 33 -1.10 21.29 -24.97
C GLY A 33 0.16 20.85 -24.22
N LYS A 34 0.44 21.41 -23.03
CA LYS A 34 1.56 21.03 -22.17
C LYS A 34 1.08 20.75 -20.75
N ALA A 35 1.69 19.79 -20.10
CA ALA A 35 1.42 19.54 -18.69
C ALA A 35 1.97 20.69 -17.84
N LYS A 36 1.17 21.19 -16.91
CA LYS A 36 1.57 22.22 -15.96
C LYS A 36 1.13 21.85 -14.54
N LEU A 37 1.96 22.20 -13.58
CA LEU A 37 1.59 22.12 -12.17
C LEU A 37 0.74 23.34 -11.82
N VAL A 38 -0.58 23.20 -11.92
CA VAL A 38 -1.53 24.32 -11.78
C VAL A 38 -1.94 24.57 -10.32
N ARG A 39 -1.75 23.59 -9.44
CA ARG A 39 -2.05 23.69 -8.01
C ARG A 39 -0.90 23.17 -7.18
N GLU A 40 0.04 24.04 -6.87
CA GLU A 40 1.26 23.67 -6.13
C GLU A 40 0.96 23.16 -4.71
N ASN A 41 -0.09 23.69 -4.07
CA ASN A 41 -0.56 23.24 -2.76
C ASN A 41 -1.22 21.85 -2.80
N PHE A 42 -1.55 21.32 -3.98
CA PHE A 42 -2.07 19.96 -4.15
C PHE A 42 -0.92 18.99 -4.47
N CYS A 43 0.23 19.48 -4.91
CA CYS A 43 1.39 18.63 -5.17
C CYS A 43 1.98 18.18 -3.84
N ASP A 44 1.90 16.90 -3.54
CA ASP A 44 2.43 16.29 -2.33
C ASP A 44 3.97 16.15 -2.33
N GLY A 45 4.58 16.11 -3.52
CA GLY A 45 6.03 15.94 -3.70
C GLY A 45 6.48 14.48 -3.79
N PHE A 46 5.56 13.51 -3.93
CA PHE A 46 5.89 12.08 -3.98
C PHE A 46 6.18 11.55 -5.38
N GLY A 47 5.61 12.16 -6.42
CA GLY A 47 6.02 11.92 -7.80
C GLY A 47 5.39 10.70 -8.47
N ASP A 48 4.15 10.39 -8.16
CA ASP A 48 3.34 9.37 -8.86
C ASP A 48 3.26 9.61 -10.38
N CYS A 49 3.43 10.87 -10.81
CA CYS A 49 3.48 11.27 -12.21
C CYS A 49 4.80 10.95 -12.94
N LEU A 50 5.92 10.72 -12.24
CA LEU A 50 7.23 10.50 -12.85
C LEU A 50 7.27 9.23 -13.71
N PRO A 51 6.87 8.04 -13.21
CA PRO A 51 6.91 6.81 -14.01
C PRO A 51 5.99 6.83 -15.23
N GLY A 52 4.95 7.67 -15.21
CA GLY A 52 3.97 7.78 -16.28
C GLY A 52 4.39 8.68 -17.44
N CYS A 53 5.50 9.44 -17.34
CA CYS A 53 5.90 10.36 -18.39
C CYS A 53 6.79 9.66 -19.45
N PRO A 54 6.28 9.38 -20.67
CA PRO A 54 7.07 8.70 -21.71
C PRO A 54 8.23 9.56 -22.23
N MET A 55 8.13 10.89 -22.09
CA MET A 55 9.14 11.84 -22.55
C MET A 55 10.21 12.15 -21.49
N GLY A 56 10.09 11.61 -20.28
CA GLY A 56 10.97 11.97 -19.16
C GLY A 56 10.98 13.47 -18.85
N ALA A 57 9.84 14.15 -19.04
CA ALA A 57 9.70 15.59 -18.89
C ALA A 57 9.48 16.02 -17.43
N ILE A 58 9.33 15.09 -16.50
CA ILE A 58 8.96 15.35 -15.11
C ILE A 58 10.13 15.00 -14.19
N SER A 59 10.46 15.91 -13.28
CA SER A 59 11.56 15.74 -12.31
C SER A 59 11.19 16.40 -10.98
N PHE A 60 12.01 16.19 -9.95
CA PHE A 60 11.90 16.93 -8.71
C PHE A 60 12.77 18.18 -8.74
N GLU A 61 12.31 19.25 -8.10
CA GLU A 61 13.12 20.40 -7.73
C GLU A 61 12.83 20.83 -6.29
N GLU A 62 13.79 21.49 -5.66
CA GLU A 62 13.60 22.18 -4.38
C GLU A 62 13.43 23.66 -4.65
N ARG A 63 12.26 24.19 -4.32
CA ARG A 63 11.98 25.61 -4.42
C ARG A 63 10.96 26.03 -3.37
N GLU A 64 10.78 27.34 -3.26
CA GLU A 64 9.69 27.87 -2.46
C GLU A 64 8.34 27.51 -3.10
N ALA A 65 7.49 26.85 -2.30
CA ALA A 65 6.14 26.48 -2.68
C ALA A 65 5.20 26.52 -1.45
N PRO A 66 3.87 26.61 -1.65
CA PRO A 66 2.89 26.44 -0.60
C PRO A 66 3.02 25.07 0.10
N ALA A 67 2.63 24.98 1.36
CA ALA A 67 2.50 23.68 2.02
C ALA A 67 1.42 22.83 1.33
N TYR A 68 1.59 21.50 1.38
CA TYR A 68 0.57 20.57 0.89
C TYR A 68 -0.70 20.69 1.74
N ASP A 69 -1.85 20.83 1.08
CA ASP A 69 -3.15 21.05 1.70
C ASP A 69 -4.09 19.87 1.42
N GLU A 70 -4.03 18.86 2.30
CA GLU A 70 -4.86 17.66 2.21
C GLU A 70 -6.37 17.98 2.27
N ALA A 71 -6.76 19.00 3.03
CA ALA A 71 -8.15 19.39 3.17
C ALA A 71 -8.69 19.99 1.86
N ALA A 72 -7.89 20.82 1.19
CA ALA A 72 -8.25 21.38 -0.12
C ALA A 72 -8.31 20.30 -1.22
N VAL A 73 -7.44 19.30 -1.17
CA VAL A 73 -7.48 18.14 -2.09
C VAL A 73 -8.79 17.36 -1.91
N LYS A 74 -9.14 16.98 -0.68
CA LYS A 74 -10.39 16.26 -0.38
C LYS A 74 -11.62 17.05 -0.83
N ALA A 75 -11.70 18.34 -0.48
CA ALA A 75 -12.80 19.20 -0.91
C ALA A 75 -12.93 19.31 -2.44
N ALA A 76 -11.81 19.29 -3.18
CA ALA A 76 -11.81 19.31 -4.64
C ALA A 76 -12.28 17.97 -5.25
N GLN A 77 -11.89 16.84 -4.65
CA GLN A 77 -12.33 15.50 -5.07
C GLN A 77 -13.83 15.30 -4.82
N GLU A 78 -14.35 15.76 -3.68
CA GLU A 78 -15.78 15.76 -3.34
C GLU A 78 -16.60 16.58 -4.35
N LYS A 79 -16.13 17.79 -4.69
CA LYS A 79 -16.79 18.65 -5.68
C LYS A 79 -16.81 18.07 -7.10
N LYS A 80 -15.80 17.26 -7.47
CA LYS A 80 -15.76 16.56 -8.77
C LYS A 80 -16.67 15.34 -8.83
N GLY A 81 -17.38 15.00 -7.75
CA GLY A 81 -18.25 13.82 -7.70
C GLY A 81 -17.50 12.48 -7.71
N LEU A 82 -16.16 12.50 -7.60
CA LEU A 82 -15.30 11.31 -7.58
C LEU A 82 -15.45 10.50 -6.27
N VAL A 83 -16.11 11.06 -5.25
CA VAL A 83 -16.36 10.42 -3.96
C VAL A 83 -17.72 9.70 -3.91
N LYS A 84 -18.53 9.75 -4.99
CA LYS A 84 -19.90 9.18 -4.97
C LYS A 84 -20.02 7.68 -5.24
N ASP A 85 -18.94 6.96 -5.58
CA ASP A 85 -19.04 5.53 -5.95
C ASP A 85 -18.20 4.55 -5.13
N MET A 86 -17.39 5.03 -4.16
CA MET A 86 -16.56 4.11 -3.36
C MET A 86 -17.39 3.40 -2.28
N HIS A 87 -18.30 4.11 -1.61
CA HIS A 87 -19.19 3.51 -0.60
C HIS A 87 -20.22 2.52 -1.18
N GLN A 88 -20.63 2.63 -2.46
CA GLN A 88 -21.52 1.65 -3.07
C GLN A 88 -20.77 0.40 -3.54
N CYS A 89 -19.57 0.56 -4.10
CA CYS A 89 -18.71 -0.56 -4.46
C CYS A 89 -18.26 -1.34 -3.20
N GLU A 90 -17.82 -0.64 -2.14
CA GLU A 90 -17.43 -1.27 -0.87
C GLU A 90 -18.60 -1.96 -0.18
N ASN A 91 -19.78 -1.33 -0.11
CA ASN A 91 -20.95 -1.98 0.50
C ASN A 91 -21.44 -3.18 -0.32
N LYS A 92 -21.36 -3.15 -1.65
CA LYS A 92 -21.70 -4.29 -2.51
C LYS A 92 -20.68 -5.42 -2.34
N MET A 93 -19.39 -5.09 -2.32
CA MET A 93 -18.29 -6.04 -2.13
C MET A 93 -18.31 -6.66 -0.72
N MET A 94 -18.65 -5.88 0.33
CA MET A 94 -18.83 -6.39 1.69
C MET A 94 -20.07 -7.30 1.81
N LYS A 95 -21.20 -6.96 1.16
CA LYS A 95 -22.39 -7.83 1.11
C LYS A 95 -22.13 -9.14 0.36
N GLU A 96 -21.38 -9.07 -0.74
CA GLU A 96 -20.97 -10.24 -1.50
C GLU A 96 -19.94 -11.08 -0.69
N MET A 97 -19.04 -10.46 0.06
CA MET A 97 -18.11 -11.14 0.97
C MET A 97 -18.81 -11.86 2.15
N GLU A 98 -19.86 -11.27 2.74
CA GLU A 98 -20.68 -11.93 3.77
C GLU A 98 -21.38 -13.20 3.24
N GLN A 99 -21.86 -13.16 1.99
CA GLN A 99 -22.47 -14.33 1.34
C GLN A 99 -21.43 -15.42 1.01
N HIS A 100 -20.18 -15.05 0.75
CA HIS A 100 -19.07 -15.99 0.52
C HIS A 100 -18.55 -16.65 1.81
N ALA A 101 -18.68 -15.97 2.95
CA ALA A 101 -18.37 -16.53 4.27
C ALA A 101 -19.30 -17.69 4.67
N ALA A 102 -20.52 -17.74 4.11
CA ALA A 102 -21.51 -18.81 4.32
C ALA A 102 -21.22 -20.14 3.59
N GLY A 103 -20.01 -20.33 3.02
CA GLY A 103 -19.54 -21.63 2.53
C GLY A 103 -19.83 -21.95 1.05
N HIS A 104 -20.44 -21.04 0.29
CA HIS A 104 -20.71 -21.20 -1.15
C HIS A 104 -19.82 -20.34 -2.06
N GLY A 105 -18.81 -19.65 -1.51
CA GLY A 105 -17.90 -18.77 -2.27
C GLY A 105 -16.63 -19.44 -2.79
N CYS A 106 -15.95 -18.80 -3.75
CA CYS A 106 -14.60 -19.16 -4.20
C CYS A 106 -13.66 -19.31 -2.98
N PRO A 107 -12.88 -20.40 -2.85
CA PRO A 107 -11.91 -20.57 -1.76
C PRO A 107 -10.96 -19.38 -1.60
N GLY A 108 -10.67 -18.67 -2.70
CA GLY A 108 -9.87 -17.45 -2.73
C GLY A 108 -10.39 -16.29 -1.87
N SER A 109 -11.68 -16.28 -1.52
CA SER A 109 -12.31 -15.20 -0.74
C SER A 109 -12.74 -15.66 0.67
N ARG A 110 -12.44 -16.89 1.08
CA ARG A 110 -12.84 -17.42 2.38
C ARG A 110 -11.85 -16.97 3.45
N PHE A 111 -12.32 -16.21 4.44
CA PHE A 111 -11.51 -15.80 5.59
C PHE A 111 -11.21 -16.99 6.48
N MET A 112 -9.93 -17.30 6.66
CA MET A 112 -9.52 -18.36 7.56
C MET A 112 -8.11 -18.13 8.11
N THR A 113 -7.91 -18.57 9.34
CA THR A 113 -6.59 -18.74 9.93
C THR A 113 -5.99 -20.06 9.44
N LEU A 114 -4.75 -20.02 8.97
CA LEU A 114 -4.02 -21.19 8.49
C LEU A 114 -3.30 -21.87 9.65
N LYS A 115 -3.41 -23.21 9.71
CA LYS A 115 -2.84 -24.04 10.78
C LYS A 115 -1.30 -23.95 10.88
N SER A 116 -0.62 -23.53 9.82
CA SER A 116 0.84 -23.50 9.73
C SER A 116 1.49 -22.24 10.34
N GLY A 117 0.70 -21.21 10.66
CA GLY A 117 1.22 -19.89 11.07
C GLY A 117 1.91 -19.84 12.44
N ASN A 118 1.60 -20.79 13.34
CA ASN A 118 2.02 -20.80 14.74
C ASN A 118 2.85 -22.04 15.15
N GLN A 119 3.44 -22.77 14.19
CA GLN A 119 4.48 -23.72 14.58
C GLN A 119 5.70 -22.94 15.06
N GLU A 120 5.72 -22.64 16.35
CA GLU A 120 6.96 -22.54 17.11
C GLU A 120 7.76 -23.80 16.81
N ASP A 121 9.08 -23.68 16.69
CA ASP A 121 9.99 -24.76 16.35
C ASP A 121 10.09 -25.79 17.52
N THR A 122 8.97 -26.26 18.06
CA THR A 122 8.86 -27.43 18.94
C THR A 122 8.97 -28.68 18.10
N ASP A 123 10.12 -28.89 17.47
CA ASP A 123 10.49 -30.19 16.96
C ASP A 123 11.85 -30.57 17.55
N SER A 124 11.78 -31.14 18.75
CA SER A 124 12.90 -31.77 19.44
C SER A 124 13.27 -33.14 18.86
N GLY A 125 12.90 -33.44 17.60
CA GLY A 125 13.17 -34.72 16.95
C GLY A 125 13.55 -34.68 15.46
N GLN A 126 13.53 -33.53 14.78
CA GLN A 126 13.95 -33.46 13.37
C GLN A 126 15.46 -33.30 13.21
N ASP A 127 16.04 -34.17 12.37
CA ASP A 127 17.44 -34.14 11.96
C ASP A 127 17.80 -32.76 11.35
N MET A 128 19.01 -32.23 11.63
CA MET A 128 19.44 -30.89 11.18
C MET A 128 19.27 -30.71 9.66
N ILE A 129 19.45 -31.80 8.90
CA ILE A 129 19.32 -31.84 7.45
C ILE A 129 17.86 -31.61 7.00
N SER A 130 16.88 -32.13 7.74
CA SER A 130 15.45 -31.92 7.45
C SER A 130 15.05 -30.46 7.67
N ARG A 131 15.58 -29.82 8.71
CA ARG A 131 15.39 -28.39 9.00
C ARG A 131 16.01 -27.47 7.94
N MET A 132 17.14 -27.87 7.35
CA MET A 132 17.75 -27.13 6.22
C MET A 132 17.03 -27.33 4.89
N SER A 133 16.23 -28.39 4.74
CA SER A 133 15.64 -28.78 3.45
C SER A 133 14.17 -28.36 3.29
N THR A 134 13.50 -27.99 4.38
CA THR A 134 12.09 -27.61 4.36
C THR A 134 11.92 -26.14 4.72
N HIS A 135 11.36 -25.36 3.79
CA HIS A 135 11.04 -23.95 4.00
C HIS A 135 9.52 -23.84 4.21
N PRO A 136 9.02 -23.97 5.46
CA PRO A 136 7.59 -23.99 5.71
C PRO A 136 6.95 -22.63 5.37
N SER A 137 5.73 -22.66 4.84
CA SER A 137 4.97 -21.42 4.66
C SER A 137 4.66 -20.79 6.02
N ARG A 138 5.10 -19.54 6.18
CA ARG A 138 4.80 -18.71 7.36
C ARG A 138 3.54 -17.87 7.24
N LEU A 139 2.69 -18.10 6.22
CA LEU A 139 1.44 -17.36 6.07
C LEU A 139 0.43 -17.77 7.16
N MET A 140 -0.05 -16.79 7.94
CA MET A 140 -0.95 -17.04 9.07
C MET A 140 -2.43 -17.06 8.69
N GLN A 141 -2.81 -16.37 7.62
CA GLN A 141 -4.20 -16.19 7.25
C GLN A 141 -4.40 -16.12 5.74
N TRP A 142 -5.61 -16.44 5.30
CA TRP A 142 -6.06 -16.30 3.93
C TRP A 142 -7.38 -15.51 3.87
N PRO A 143 -7.56 -14.61 2.87
CA PRO A 143 -6.60 -14.19 1.86
C PRO A 143 -5.53 -13.27 2.43
N CYS A 144 -4.45 -13.01 1.68
CA CYS A 144 -3.41 -12.06 2.07
C CYS A 144 -3.50 -10.71 1.36
N GLN A 145 -4.35 -10.57 0.33
CA GLN A 145 -4.51 -9.31 -0.42
C GLN A 145 -5.27 -8.27 0.41
N ILE A 146 -4.72 -7.04 0.55
CA ILE A 146 -5.31 -5.96 1.36
C ILE A 146 -6.77 -5.72 0.97
N LYS A 147 -7.08 -5.67 -0.34
CA LYS A 147 -8.45 -5.47 -0.82
C LYS A 147 -9.42 -6.57 -0.45
N LEU A 148 -8.94 -7.80 -0.28
CA LEU A 148 -9.78 -8.94 0.05
C LEU A 148 -9.91 -9.16 1.55
N LEU A 149 -8.99 -8.66 2.36
CA LEU A 149 -9.03 -8.85 3.81
C LEU A 149 -10.26 -8.18 4.45
N PRO A 150 -10.84 -8.80 5.49
CA PRO A 150 -11.92 -8.19 6.23
C PRO A 150 -11.36 -7.08 7.13
N THR A 151 -12.21 -6.11 7.49
CA THR A 151 -11.81 -5.00 8.37
C THR A 151 -11.79 -5.39 9.85
N GLN A 152 -12.39 -6.52 10.21
CA GLN A 152 -12.34 -7.14 11.53
C GLN A 152 -12.30 -8.67 11.39
N ALA A 153 -11.50 -9.35 12.22
CA ALA A 153 -11.37 -10.80 12.26
C ALA A 153 -10.55 -11.25 13.48
N ASP A 154 -10.77 -12.48 13.94
CA ASP A 154 -10.11 -13.03 15.13
C ASP A 154 -8.58 -13.11 15.01
N PHE A 155 -8.05 -13.30 13.80
CA PHE A 155 -6.61 -13.34 13.56
C PHE A 155 -5.91 -11.98 13.72
N TYR A 156 -6.65 -10.88 13.92
CA TYR A 156 -6.07 -9.58 14.26
C TYR A 156 -5.90 -9.35 15.77
N ASN A 157 -6.35 -10.26 16.65
CA ASN A 157 -6.22 -10.09 18.10
C ASN A 157 -4.75 -10.23 18.55
N GLY A 158 -4.20 -9.17 19.15
CA GLY A 158 -2.79 -9.10 19.53
C GLY A 158 -1.83 -9.19 18.35
N ALA A 159 -2.27 -8.85 17.14
CA ALA A 159 -1.54 -9.17 15.92
C ALA A 159 -0.39 -8.20 15.63
N LYS A 160 0.70 -8.75 15.09
CA LYS A 160 1.73 -7.97 14.39
C LYS A 160 1.39 -7.94 12.92
N LEU A 161 1.24 -6.76 12.33
CA LEU A 161 0.93 -6.64 10.90
C LEU A 161 2.22 -6.58 10.08
N LEU A 162 2.18 -7.26 8.93
CA LEU A 162 3.11 -7.08 7.84
C LEU A 162 2.34 -6.50 6.65
N ILE A 163 2.65 -5.28 6.25
CA ILE A 163 2.12 -4.64 5.04
C ILE A 163 3.23 -4.68 4.00
N ALA A 164 3.10 -5.47 2.94
CA ALA A 164 4.18 -5.72 1.99
C ALA A 164 3.75 -5.45 0.54
N ALA A 165 4.65 -4.89 -0.27
CA ALA A 165 4.40 -4.76 -1.71
C ALA A 165 4.43 -6.13 -2.38
N ASP A 166 3.55 -6.40 -3.35
CA ASP A 166 3.41 -7.74 -3.98
C ASP A 166 4.74 -8.34 -4.48
N CYS A 167 5.59 -7.51 -5.08
CA CYS A 167 6.86 -7.94 -5.64
C CYS A 167 7.94 -8.27 -4.59
N THR A 168 7.77 -7.87 -3.32
CA THR A 168 8.78 -8.11 -2.26
C THR A 168 8.99 -9.59 -2.00
N ALA A 169 7.94 -10.40 -1.99
CA ALA A 169 8.04 -11.84 -1.79
C ALA A 169 8.74 -12.58 -2.95
N TYR A 170 8.76 -11.97 -4.14
CA TYR A 170 9.45 -12.52 -5.31
C TYR A 170 10.87 -12.00 -5.46
N ALA A 171 11.15 -10.78 -5.00
CA ALA A 171 12.48 -10.18 -5.02
C ALA A 171 13.35 -10.67 -3.85
N TYR A 172 12.76 -10.82 -2.67
CA TYR A 172 13.45 -11.19 -1.44
C TYR A 172 13.11 -12.62 -1.01
N ALA A 173 14.05 -13.55 -1.24
CA ALA A 173 13.81 -14.99 -1.06
C ALA A 173 13.42 -15.38 0.39
N ASN A 174 13.95 -14.68 1.39
CA ASN A 174 13.74 -15.02 2.80
C ASN A 174 12.47 -14.36 3.40
N MET A 175 11.52 -13.93 2.56
CA MET A 175 10.33 -13.19 2.99
C MET A 175 9.49 -13.91 4.05
N HIS A 176 9.33 -15.23 3.89
CA HIS A 176 8.52 -16.03 4.80
C HIS A 176 9.11 -16.08 6.22
N GLU A 177 10.41 -16.38 6.35
CA GLU A 177 11.05 -16.50 7.66
C GLU A 177 11.30 -15.14 8.31
N GLU A 178 11.75 -14.14 7.56
CA GLU A 178 12.17 -12.86 8.13
C GLU A 178 11.02 -11.88 8.37
N PHE A 179 10.05 -11.85 7.47
CA PHE A 179 8.97 -10.87 7.52
C PHE A 179 7.63 -11.46 7.89
N MET A 180 7.24 -12.62 7.35
CA MET A 180 5.90 -13.19 7.57
C MET A 180 5.76 -13.97 8.88
N LYS A 181 6.84 -14.59 9.38
CA LYS A 181 6.80 -15.42 10.59
C LYS A 181 6.22 -14.65 11.78
N GLY A 182 5.09 -15.15 12.30
CA GLY A 182 4.38 -14.56 13.44
C GLY A 182 3.70 -13.22 13.14
N LYS A 183 3.45 -12.90 11.87
CA LYS A 183 2.74 -11.68 11.45
C LYS A 183 1.55 -12.00 10.54
N VAL A 184 0.51 -11.18 10.65
CA VAL A 184 -0.62 -11.16 9.72
C VAL A 184 -0.17 -10.45 8.45
N THR A 185 -0.05 -11.19 7.36
CA THR A 185 0.53 -10.70 6.09
C THR A 185 -0.51 -10.09 5.17
N MET A 186 -0.35 -8.81 4.86
CA MET A 186 -1.21 -8.03 4.01
C MET A 186 -0.39 -7.52 2.82
N ILE A 187 -0.74 -7.96 1.61
CA ILE A 187 -0.02 -7.57 0.38
C ILE A 187 -0.87 -6.70 -0.53
N GLY A 188 -0.22 -5.82 -1.28
CA GLY A 188 -0.85 -5.05 -2.36
C GLY A 188 0.16 -4.23 -3.16
N CYS A 189 -0.27 -3.76 -4.33
CA CYS A 189 0.56 -2.96 -5.23
C CYS A 189 -0.23 -1.73 -5.71
N PRO A 190 0.01 -0.52 -5.17
CA PRO A 190 -0.72 0.70 -5.55
C PRO A 190 -0.66 1.05 -7.05
N LYS A 191 0.29 0.47 -7.79
CA LYS A 191 0.39 0.63 -9.25
C LYS A 191 -0.62 -0.23 -10.02
N LEU A 192 -0.95 -1.41 -9.50
CA LEU A 192 -1.86 -2.36 -10.13
C LEU A 192 -3.28 -2.26 -9.55
N ASP A 193 -3.35 -1.91 -8.29
CA ASP A 193 -4.58 -1.76 -7.55
C ASP A 193 -5.18 -0.38 -7.76
N GLU A 194 -6.43 -0.33 -8.19
CA GLU A 194 -7.20 0.92 -8.20
C GLU A 194 -7.42 1.44 -6.76
N GLY A 195 -7.12 2.71 -6.49
CA GLY A 195 -7.41 3.37 -5.22
C GLY A 195 -6.26 3.40 -4.20
N ASP A 196 -6.47 4.14 -3.10
CA ASP A 196 -5.54 4.25 -1.96
C ASP A 196 -5.95 3.27 -0.84
N TYR A 197 -4.97 2.62 -0.20
CA TYR A 197 -5.18 1.71 0.92
C TYR A 197 -5.45 2.38 2.26
N THR A 198 -5.22 3.70 2.37
CA THR A 198 -5.31 4.45 3.63
C THR A 198 -6.58 4.15 4.41
N GLU A 199 -7.76 4.25 3.79
CA GLU A 199 -9.05 4.10 4.48
C GLU A 199 -9.25 2.69 5.03
N LYS A 200 -9.04 1.66 4.18
CA LYS A 200 -9.18 0.26 4.58
C LYS A 200 -8.19 -0.13 5.67
N LEU A 201 -6.93 0.27 5.55
CA LEU A 201 -5.91 0.03 6.57
C LEU A 201 -6.25 0.78 7.88
N THR A 202 -6.79 2.00 7.79
CA THR A 202 -7.25 2.75 8.98
C THR A 202 -8.33 1.97 9.71
N GLN A 203 -9.32 1.44 9.00
CA GLN A 203 -10.39 0.63 9.60
C GLN A 203 -9.85 -0.65 10.25
N ILE A 204 -8.94 -1.36 9.58
CA ILE A 204 -8.30 -2.57 10.15
C ILE A 204 -7.53 -2.23 11.42
N ILE A 205 -6.72 -1.17 11.41
CA ILE A 205 -5.91 -0.82 12.58
C ILE A 205 -6.79 -0.30 13.72
N SER A 206 -7.80 0.53 13.42
CA SER A 206 -8.68 1.13 14.44
C SER A 206 -9.52 0.07 15.15
N ASN A 207 -10.08 -0.87 14.39
CA ASN A 207 -11.09 -1.80 14.90
C ASN A 207 -10.53 -3.08 15.53
N ASN A 208 -9.21 -3.32 15.47
CA ASN A 208 -8.61 -4.57 15.96
C ASN A 208 -7.44 -4.33 16.91
N ASP A 209 -7.10 -5.32 17.73
CA ASP A 209 -5.99 -5.23 18.68
C ASP A 209 -4.61 -5.46 18.01
N ILE A 210 -4.07 -4.41 17.40
CA ILE A 210 -2.79 -4.45 16.68
C ILE A 210 -1.64 -4.04 17.60
N VAL A 211 -0.56 -4.83 17.60
CA VAL A 211 0.63 -4.62 18.45
C VAL A 211 1.72 -3.81 17.75
N SER A 212 1.93 -4.04 16.45
CA SER A 212 3.00 -3.37 15.68
C SER A 212 2.76 -3.50 14.18
N VAL A 213 3.34 -2.60 13.38
CA VAL A 213 3.26 -2.65 11.92
C VAL A 213 4.67 -2.70 11.30
N THR A 214 4.93 -3.69 10.45
CA THR A 214 6.13 -3.73 9.59
C THR A 214 5.70 -3.45 8.16
N ILE A 215 6.31 -2.46 7.52
CA ILE A 215 6.08 -2.12 6.12
C ILE A 215 7.28 -2.60 5.30
N VAL A 216 7.07 -3.46 4.32
CA VAL A 216 8.13 -3.92 3.40
C VAL A 216 7.81 -3.42 1.99
N ARG A 217 8.71 -2.60 1.44
CA ARG A 217 8.52 -1.96 0.13
C ARG A 217 9.71 -2.21 -0.77
N MET A 218 9.54 -2.05 -2.07
CA MET A 218 10.67 -2.02 -3.00
C MET A 218 11.28 -0.61 -3.08
N GLU A 219 12.54 -0.51 -3.51
CA GLU A 219 13.26 0.77 -3.77
C GLU A 219 12.57 1.65 -4.83
N VAL A 220 11.73 1.06 -5.69
CA VAL A 220 11.07 1.76 -6.79
C VAL A 220 10.01 2.75 -6.29
N PRO A 221 9.80 3.88 -7.00
CA PRO A 221 8.92 4.96 -6.53
C PRO A 221 7.47 4.54 -6.35
N CYS A 222 6.96 3.58 -7.16
CA CYS A 222 5.57 3.14 -7.06
C CYS A 222 5.22 2.47 -5.72
N CYS A 223 6.21 2.01 -4.94
CA CYS A 223 5.96 1.48 -3.60
C CYS A 223 5.90 2.58 -2.52
N GLY A 224 6.11 3.85 -2.87
CA GLY A 224 5.92 4.98 -1.95
C GLY A 224 4.45 5.13 -1.52
N GLY A 225 3.50 4.89 -2.43
CA GLY A 225 2.07 4.93 -2.13
C GLY A 225 1.65 3.95 -1.04
N LEU A 226 2.24 2.75 -1.00
CA LEU A 226 1.93 1.73 0.01
C LEU A 226 2.41 2.16 1.40
N GLN A 227 3.64 2.69 1.48
CA GLN A 227 4.20 3.20 2.73
C GLN A 227 3.35 4.37 3.25
N ARG A 228 3.02 5.33 2.38
CA ARG A 228 2.16 6.48 2.72
C ARG A 228 0.81 6.02 3.26
N ALA A 229 0.18 5.06 2.58
CA ALA A 229 -1.11 4.54 3.00
C ALA A 229 -1.06 3.92 4.40
N ALA A 230 -0.02 3.14 4.69
CA ALA A 230 0.18 2.52 5.99
C ALA A 230 0.48 3.54 7.10
N GLU A 231 1.36 4.51 6.85
CA GLU A 231 1.69 5.58 7.80
C GLU A 231 0.48 6.47 8.11
N ASN A 232 -0.27 6.86 7.08
CA ASN A 232 -1.52 7.61 7.25
C ASN A 232 -2.56 6.79 8.02
N ALA A 233 -2.66 5.49 7.75
CA ALA A 233 -3.58 4.61 8.47
C ALA A 233 -3.23 4.50 9.95
N ILE A 234 -1.95 4.34 10.29
CA ILE A 234 -1.48 4.35 11.68
C ILE A 234 -1.86 5.68 12.34
N LYS A 235 -1.51 6.81 11.71
CA LYS A 235 -1.82 8.16 12.23
C LYS A 235 -3.33 8.38 12.43
N ASN A 236 -4.14 7.98 11.47
CA ASN A 236 -5.59 8.19 11.49
C ASN A 236 -6.33 7.20 12.39
N SER A 237 -5.70 6.07 12.75
CA SER A 237 -6.33 5.07 13.62
C SER A 237 -6.54 5.51 15.07
N GLY A 238 -5.89 6.60 15.49
CA GLY A 238 -5.89 7.06 16.87
C GLY A 238 -5.09 6.16 17.84
N LYS A 239 -4.40 5.13 17.33
CA LYS A 239 -3.55 4.24 18.15
C LYS A 239 -2.08 4.66 18.11
N PHE A 240 -1.42 4.51 19.25
CA PHE A 240 0.03 4.67 19.33
C PHE A 240 0.70 3.32 19.08
N LEU A 241 1.14 3.09 17.84
CA LEU A 241 1.74 1.83 17.41
C LEU A 241 3.20 2.04 17.00
N PRO A 242 4.12 1.15 17.39
CA PRO A 242 5.44 1.12 16.77
C PRO A 242 5.32 0.63 15.33
N TRP A 243 6.00 1.32 14.41
CA TRP A 243 6.14 0.86 13.03
C TRP A 243 7.58 0.97 12.53
N GLN A 244 7.89 0.15 11.53
CA GLN A 244 9.17 0.18 10.82
C GLN A 244 8.94 0.04 9.32
N VAL A 245 9.83 0.63 8.53
CA VAL A 245 9.85 0.52 7.07
C VAL A 245 11.14 -0.17 6.67
N VAL A 246 11.03 -1.22 5.85
CA VAL A 246 12.16 -1.94 5.27
C VAL A 246 12.07 -1.82 3.76
N THR A 247 13.16 -1.41 3.13
CA THR A 247 13.24 -1.24 1.68
C THR A 247 14.05 -2.36 1.05
N ILE A 248 13.49 -3.02 0.04
CA ILE A 248 14.12 -4.09 -0.74
C ILE A 248 14.56 -3.53 -2.10
N SER A 249 15.82 -3.74 -2.46
CA SER A 249 16.36 -3.38 -3.77
C SER A 249 15.77 -4.26 -4.87
N ARG A 250 15.86 -3.84 -6.14
CA ARG A 250 15.44 -4.69 -7.27
C ARG A 250 16.26 -5.98 -7.39
N ASN A 251 17.41 -6.06 -6.74
CA ASN A 251 18.27 -7.23 -6.69
C ASN A 251 17.98 -8.13 -5.48
N GLY A 252 17.01 -7.78 -4.63
CA GLY A 252 16.63 -8.59 -3.47
C GLY A 252 17.50 -8.35 -2.23
N GLU A 253 18.14 -7.20 -2.11
CA GLU A 253 18.93 -6.81 -0.93
C GLU A 253 18.10 -5.88 -0.03
N ILE A 254 18.30 -5.96 1.28
CA ILE A 254 17.73 -4.96 2.21
C ILE A 254 18.59 -3.71 2.15
N LEU A 255 17.95 -2.55 2.02
CA LEU A 255 18.58 -1.24 2.02
C LEU A 255 18.43 -0.59 3.39
N ASP A 256 19.53 -0.01 3.90
CA ASP A 256 19.61 0.78 5.14
C ASP A 256 18.89 2.13 5.03
#